data_AF-A0A1N6HKB8-F1
#
_entry.id   AF-A0A1N6HKB8-F1
#
_cell.length_a   1.000
_cell.length_b   1.000
_cell.length_c   1.000
_cell.angle_alpha   90.00
_cell.angle_beta   90.00
_cell.angle_gamma   90.00
#
_symmetry.space_group_name_H-M   'P 1'
#
loop_
_entity.id
_entity.type
_entity.pdbx_description
1 polymer ?
#
loop_
_entity_poly.entity_id
_entity_poly.type
_entity_poly.pdbx_seq_one_letter_code
_entity_poly.pdbx_strand_id
1 'polypeptide(L)'
;MMAAPKAVTRAEAPASRRQPAGRKSQQRVKEILQAGRDVFSEKGYERATTAEIAQRLGISEATVFSYFRGKRELCARVIGDWYDEIIEAIETGLPRDGSVRQQFAFIVRMHLRLMLVNGTDLCALVLSEGRARHHELSETLTDMQRRYTAPLMRVLAHGQETGQVRADVPLRLLRSMVFGPMEHVLWDATLANRRTDIEATADSLIEVLWAALQPPDAALAALVQFRHEVGEASRRLEAAETVEAAQRAASAAAPAGRRGRKVGGADGA
;
A
#
# COMPACT_ATOMS: atom_id res chain seq x y z
N MET A 1 -5.26 -20.86 -71.81
CA MET A 1 -4.81 -20.94 -70.40
C MET A 1 -4.71 -19.53 -69.87
N MET A 2 -5.78 -18.96 -69.30
CA MET A 2 -6.15 -19.02 -67.87
C MET A 2 -5.03 -18.58 -66.91
N ALA A 3 -5.19 -17.37 -66.35
CA ALA A 3 -5.04 -17.13 -64.91
C ALA A 3 -5.78 -15.82 -64.56
N ALA A 4 -6.96 -15.97 -63.94
CA ALA A 4 -7.72 -14.85 -63.36
C ALA A 4 -7.03 -14.36 -62.07
N PRO A 5 -7.14 -13.07 -61.72
CA PRO A 5 -6.65 -12.57 -60.45
C PRO A 5 -7.47 -13.15 -59.30
N LYS A 6 -6.77 -13.75 -58.32
CA LYS A 6 -7.38 -14.30 -57.10
C LYS A 6 -8.03 -13.17 -56.31
N ALA A 7 -9.34 -13.30 -56.07
CA ALA A 7 -10.09 -12.43 -55.19
C ALA A 7 -9.46 -12.44 -53.79
N VAL A 8 -9.07 -11.27 -53.31
CA VAL A 8 -8.76 -11.04 -51.91
C VAL A 8 -10.08 -11.13 -51.16
N THR A 9 -10.30 -12.26 -50.48
CA THR A 9 -11.41 -12.40 -49.53
C THR A 9 -11.25 -11.35 -48.45
N ARG A 10 -12.10 -10.32 -48.54
CA ARG A 10 -12.29 -9.29 -47.52
C ARG A 10 -12.70 -10.01 -46.23
N ALA A 11 -11.78 -10.08 -45.27
CA ALA A 11 -12.06 -10.56 -43.93
C ALA A 11 -13.27 -9.78 -43.39
N GLU A 12 -14.35 -10.49 -43.08
CA GLU A 12 -15.56 -9.93 -42.49
C GLU A 12 -15.18 -9.24 -41.17
N ALA A 13 -15.68 -8.01 -40.99
CA ALA A 13 -15.51 -7.25 -39.77
C ALA A 13 -16.10 -8.04 -38.58
N PRO A 14 -15.44 -8.07 -37.41
CA PRO A 14 -15.93 -8.85 -36.29
C PRO A 14 -17.30 -8.34 -35.83
N ALA A 15 -18.22 -9.29 -35.64
CA ALA A 15 -19.58 -9.10 -35.18
C ALA A 15 -19.65 -8.15 -33.96
N SER A 16 -20.68 -7.29 -33.93
CA SER A 16 -20.81 -6.23 -32.92
C SER A 16 -20.63 -6.77 -31.50
N ARG A 17 -19.61 -6.26 -30.82
CA ARG A 17 -19.23 -6.65 -29.46
C ARG A 17 -20.40 -6.51 -28.51
N ARG A 18 -20.78 -7.58 -27.80
CA ARG A 18 -21.80 -7.47 -26.75
C ARG A 18 -21.18 -6.75 -25.56
N GLN A 19 -21.58 -5.51 -25.31
CA GLN A 19 -21.38 -4.92 -23.99
C GLN A 19 -22.29 -5.68 -23.02
N PRO A 20 -21.77 -6.24 -21.91
CA PRO A 20 -22.58 -6.99 -20.96
C PRO A 20 -23.51 -6.06 -20.19
N ALA A 21 -24.67 -5.73 -20.78
CA ALA A 21 -25.67 -4.84 -20.20
C ALA A 21 -26.69 -5.58 -19.31
N GLY A 22 -26.81 -6.91 -19.43
CA GLY A 22 -27.76 -7.73 -18.67
C GLY A 22 -27.08 -8.66 -17.66
N ARG A 23 -27.77 -8.98 -16.55
CA ARG A 23 -27.29 -9.88 -15.48
C ARG A 23 -26.73 -11.21 -16.00
N LYS A 24 -27.41 -11.84 -16.97
CA LYS A 24 -26.94 -13.10 -17.60
C LYS A 24 -25.62 -12.92 -18.35
N SER A 25 -25.42 -11.76 -18.97
CA SER A 25 -24.21 -11.45 -19.72
C SER A 25 -23.03 -11.16 -18.78
N GLN A 26 -23.27 -10.45 -17.68
CA GLN A 26 -22.28 -10.25 -16.63
C GLN A 26 -21.88 -11.56 -15.95
N GLN A 27 -22.85 -12.44 -15.68
CA GLN A 27 -22.58 -13.78 -15.14
C GLN A 27 -21.70 -14.59 -16.10
N ARG A 28 -21.99 -14.56 -17.40
CA ARG A 28 -21.17 -15.24 -18.41
C ARG A 28 -19.73 -14.68 -18.47
N VAL A 29 -19.55 -13.38 -18.32
CA VAL A 29 -18.21 -12.78 -18.22
C VAL A 29 -17.45 -13.33 -17.01
N LYS A 30 -18.11 -13.41 -15.83
CA LYS A 30 -17.51 -13.99 -14.62
C LYS A 30 -17.13 -15.47 -14.81
N GLU A 31 -18.01 -16.26 -15.42
CA GLU A 31 -17.73 -17.68 -15.74
C GLU A 31 -16.50 -17.83 -16.64
N ILE A 32 -16.40 -17.01 -17.70
CA ILE A 32 -15.25 -17.01 -18.62
C ILE A 32 -13.97 -16.59 -17.92
N LEU A 33 -14.02 -15.57 -17.06
CA LEU A 33 -12.85 -15.11 -16.31
C LEU A 33 -12.40 -16.13 -15.28
N GLN A 34 -13.31 -16.81 -14.60
CA GLN A 34 -12.95 -17.89 -13.68
C GLN A 34 -12.31 -19.07 -14.41
N ALA A 35 -12.92 -19.55 -15.50
CA ALA A 35 -12.31 -20.62 -16.30
C ALA A 35 -10.97 -20.19 -16.91
N GLY A 36 -10.84 -18.92 -17.30
CA GLY A 36 -9.58 -18.32 -17.74
C GLY A 36 -8.51 -18.33 -16.65
N ARG A 37 -8.87 -17.94 -15.42
CA ARG A 37 -8.01 -18.00 -14.23
C ARG A 37 -7.44 -19.39 -14.05
N ASP A 38 -8.29 -20.41 -14.06
CA ASP A 38 -7.88 -21.81 -13.87
C ASP A 38 -6.93 -22.27 -14.99
N VAL A 39 -7.29 -22.01 -16.26
CA VAL A 39 -6.47 -22.42 -17.41
C VAL A 39 -5.10 -21.71 -17.42
N PHE A 40 -5.05 -20.41 -17.16
CA PHE A 40 -3.79 -19.66 -17.14
C PHE A 40 -2.90 -20.06 -15.96
N SER A 41 -3.48 -20.29 -14.78
CA SER A 41 -2.74 -20.80 -13.60
C SER A 41 -2.15 -22.19 -13.85
N GLU A 42 -2.91 -23.10 -14.46
CA GLU A 42 -2.46 -24.47 -14.73
C GLU A 42 -1.34 -24.56 -15.79
N LYS A 43 -1.42 -23.73 -16.84
CA LYS A 43 -0.60 -23.92 -18.05
C LYS A 43 0.40 -22.81 -18.33
N GLY A 44 0.24 -21.64 -17.71
CA GLY A 44 0.93 -20.42 -18.11
C GLY A 44 0.29 -19.75 -19.33
N TYR A 45 0.71 -18.54 -19.67
CA TYR A 45 0.11 -17.76 -20.76
C TYR A 45 0.34 -18.41 -22.12
N GLU A 46 1.57 -18.84 -22.40
CA GLU A 46 1.96 -19.34 -23.73
C GLU A 46 1.16 -20.59 -24.15
N ARG A 47 1.03 -21.57 -23.25
CA ARG A 47 0.37 -22.86 -23.53
C ARG A 47 -1.16 -22.82 -23.43
N ALA A 48 -1.73 -21.83 -22.74
CA ALA A 48 -3.17 -21.68 -22.62
C ALA A 48 -3.82 -21.25 -23.95
N THR A 49 -5.05 -21.71 -24.21
CA THR A 49 -5.84 -21.32 -25.39
C THR A 49 -7.28 -20.93 -25.03
N THR A 50 -7.89 -20.07 -25.84
CA THR A 50 -9.31 -19.68 -25.70
C THR A 50 -10.26 -20.85 -25.97
N ALA A 51 -9.87 -21.79 -26.84
CA ALA A 51 -10.61 -23.02 -27.09
C ALA A 51 -10.74 -23.90 -25.85
N GLU A 52 -9.66 -24.06 -25.07
CA GLU A 52 -9.68 -24.83 -23.82
C GLU A 52 -10.55 -24.18 -22.75
N ILE A 53 -10.51 -22.84 -22.63
CA ILE A 53 -11.40 -22.07 -21.74
C ILE A 53 -12.86 -22.31 -22.13
N ALA A 54 -13.17 -22.26 -23.42
CA ALA A 54 -14.52 -22.53 -23.93
C ALA A 54 -14.96 -23.97 -23.65
N GLN A 55 -14.08 -24.94 -23.86
CA GLN A 55 -14.33 -26.36 -23.59
C GLN A 55 -14.64 -26.61 -22.11
N ARG A 56 -13.88 -26.01 -21.19
CA ARG A 56 -14.08 -26.14 -19.73
C ARG A 56 -15.45 -25.63 -19.27
N LEU A 57 -16.03 -24.68 -19.99
CA LEU A 57 -17.37 -24.14 -19.73
C LEU A 57 -18.48 -24.82 -20.53
N GLY A 58 -18.16 -25.74 -21.45
CA GLY A 58 -19.13 -26.34 -22.36
C GLY A 58 -19.76 -25.33 -23.34
N ILE A 59 -19.02 -24.30 -23.74
CA ILE A 59 -19.47 -23.24 -24.66
C ILE A 59 -18.65 -23.25 -25.95
N SER A 60 -19.14 -22.59 -27.00
CA SER A 60 -18.34 -22.40 -28.21
C SER A 60 -17.25 -21.37 -28.02
N GLU A 61 -16.12 -21.54 -28.71
CA GLU A 61 -15.04 -20.53 -28.71
C GLU A 61 -15.53 -19.18 -29.26
N ALA A 62 -16.44 -19.19 -30.24
CA ALA A 62 -17.13 -18.00 -30.73
C ALA A 62 -17.88 -17.24 -29.60
N THR A 63 -18.39 -17.95 -28.59
CA THR A 63 -19.00 -17.32 -27.41
C THR A 63 -17.95 -16.56 -26.60
N VAL A 64 -16.75 -17.11 -26.40
CA VAL A 64 -15.65 -16.40 -25.72
C VAL A 64 -15.26 -15.14 -26.51
N PHE A 65 -15.13 -15.27 -27.84
CA PHE A 65 -14.81 -14.13 -28.72
C PHE A 65 -15.88 -13.03 -28.75
N SER A 66 -17.13 -13.35 -28.41
CA SER A 66 -18.19 -12.34 -28.28
C SER A 66 -17.97 -11.38 -27.09
N TYR A 67 -17.18 -11.79 -26.10
CA TYR A 67 -16.84 -11.02 -24.90
C TYR A 67 -15.41 -10.46 -24.94
N PHE A 68 -14.44 -11.25 -25.40
CA PHE A 68 -13.01 -10.90 -25.40
C PHE A 68 -12.44 -10.94 -26.82
N ARG A 69 -11.60 -9.96 -27.18
CA ARG A 69 -10.92 -9.89 -28.49
C ARG A 69 -9.92 -11.03 -28.69
N GLY A 70 -9.46 -11.65 -27.61
CA GLY A 70 -8.60 -12.82 -27.65
C GLY A 70 -7.94 -13.12 -26.32
N LYS A 71 -7.01 -14.08 -26.34
CA LYS A 71 -6.29 -14.60 -25.18
C LYS A 71 -5.65 -13.50 -24.34
N ARG A 72 -5.01 -12.52 -25.00
CA ARG A 72 -4.33 -11.40 -24.34
C ARG A 72 -5.24 -10.55 -23.47
N GLU A 73 -6.38 -10.12 -24.01
CA GLU A 73 -7.34 -9.30 -23.27
C GLU A 73 -7.97 -10.09 -22.12
N LEU A 74 -8.29 -11.36 -22.36
CA LEU A 74 -8.82 -12.26 -21.34
C LEU A 74 -7.81 -12.42 -20.19
N CYS A 75 -6.54 -12.71 -20.50
CA CYS A 75 -5.47 -12.83 -19.52
C CYS A 75 -5.26 -11.52 -18.73
N ALA A 76 -5.15 -10.39 -19.43
CA ALA A 76 -5.01 -9.09 -18.78
C ALA A 76 -6.19 -8.80 -17.84
N ARG A 77 -7.41 -9.19 -18.22
CA ARG A 77 -8.57 -9.01 -17.35
C ARG A 77 -8.55 -9.93 -16.13
N VAL A 78 -8.14 -11.19 -16.29
CA VAL A 78 -7.95 -12.14 -15.17
C VAL A 78 -6.93 -11.60 -14.17
N ILE A 79 -5.78 -11.13 -14.65
CA ILE A 79 -4.73 -10.54 -13.79
C ILE A 79 -5.23 -9.25 -13.14
N GLY A 80 -6.00 -8.45 -13.87
CA GLY A 80 -6.63 -7.23 -13.35
C GLY A 80 -7.58 -7.50 -12.19
N ASP A 81 -8.52 -8.42 -12.37
CA ASP A 81 -9.48 -8.81 -11.33
C ASP A 81 -8.74 -9.35 -10.09
N TRP A 82 -7.65 -10.11 -10.28
CA TRP A 82 -6.81 -10.57 -9.17
C TRP A 82 -6.09 -9.43 -8.42
N TYR A 83 -5.53 -8.45 -9.14
CA TYR A 83 -4.97 -7.26 -8.49
C TYR A 83 -6.04 -6.46 -7.75
N ASP A 84 -7.24 -6.34 -8.31
CA ASP A 84 -8.35 -5.63 -7.69
C ASP A 84 -8.80 -6.33 -6.39
N GLU A 85 -8.89 -7.67 -6.38
CA GLU A 85 -9.13 -8.48 -5.15
C GLU A 85 -8.08 -8.19 -4.07
N ILE A 86 -6.80 -8.12 -4.45
CA ILE A 86 -5.70 -7.84 -3.51
C ILE A 86 -5.79 -6.41 -2.97
N ILE A 87 -6.02 -5.43 -3.85
CA ILE A 87 -6.14 -4.03 -3.46
C ILE A 87 -7.32 -3.85 -2.50
N GLU A 88 -8.47 -4.44 -2.81
CA GLU A 88 -9.67 -4.39 -1.97
C GLU A 88 -9.42 -4.99 -0.58
N ALA A 89 -8.76 -6.15 -0.51
CA ALA A 89 -8.40 -6.80 0.74
C ALA A 89 -7.47 -5.93 1.60
N ILE A 90 -6.46 -5.30 0.98
CA ILE A 90 -5.54 -4.41 1.68
C ILE A 90 -6.28 -3.16 2.19
N GLU A 91 -7.07 -2.50 1.34
CA GLU A 91 -7.75 -1.24 1.67
C GLU A 91 -8.83 -1.41 2.75
N THR A 92 -9.54 -2.53 2.72
CA THR A 92 -10.62 -2.85 3.66
C THR A 92 -10.07 -3.23 5.03
N GLY A 93 -8.96 -3.98 5.07
CA GLY A 93 -8.37 -4.43 6.32
C GLY A 93 -7.34 -3.48 6.94
N LEU A 94 -6.93 -2.42 6.23
CA LEU A 94 -5.90 -1.50 6.71
C LEU A 94 -6.33 -0.84 8.04
N PRO A 95 -5.53 -0.93 9.13
CA PRO A 95 -5.87 -0.30 10.40
C PRO A 95 -5.60 1.21 10.33
N ARG A 96 -6.57 1.99 9.82
CA ARG A 96 -6.43 3.43 9.56
C ARG A 96 -6.16 4.27 10.81
N ASP A 97 -6.67 3.83 11.97
CA ASP A 97 -6.42 4.46 13.27
C ASP A 97 -5.11 3.97 13.93
N GLY A 98 -4.42 3.01 13.30
CA GLY A 98 -3.14 2.49 13.76
C GLY A 98 -1.95 3.37 13.38
N SER A 99 -0.83 3.18 14.09
CA SER A 99 0.45 3.80 13.76
C SER A 99 0.94 3.44 12.35
N VAL A 100 1.85 4.24 11.79
CA VAL A 100 2.48 3.98 10.48
C VAL A 100 3.12 2.58 10.47
N ARG A 101 3.75 2.15 11.57
CA ARG A 101 4.31 0.80 11.71
C ARG A 101 3.24 -0.28 11.61
N GLN A 102 2.10 -0.11 12.28
CA GLN A 102 1.01 -1.09 12.24
C GLN A 102 0.39 -1.19 10.84
N GLN A 103 0.19 -0.06 10.16
CA GLN A 103 -0.30 -0.04 8.78
C GLN A 103 0.70 -0.69 7.82
N PHE A 104 2.00 -0.39 7.96
CA PHE A 104 3.07 -1.03 7.21
C PHE A 104 3.12 -2.55 7.42
N ALA A 105 3.11 -2.98 8.68
CA ALA A 105 3.13 -4.38 9.06
C ALA A 105 1.91 -5.14 8.50
N PHE A 106 0.73 -4.52 8.55
CA PHE A 106 -0.47 -5.08 7.95
C PHE A 106 -0.29 -5.32 6.45
N ILE A 107 0.23 -4.35 5.70
CA ILE A 107 0.45 -4.47 4.25
C ILE A 107 1.43 -5.61 3.94
N VAL A 108 2.53 -5.73 4.68
CA VAL A 108 3.53 -6.79 4.48
C VAL A 108 2.93 -8.18 4.72
N ARG A 109 2.22 -8.38 5.85
CA ARG A 109 1.54 -9.65 6.13
C ARG A 109 0.50 -9.99 5.07
N MET A 110 -0.32 -9.01 4.72
CA MET A 110 -1.42 -9.21 3.78
C MET A 110 -0.90 -9.52 2.38
N HIS A 111 0.17 -8.85 1.94
CA HIS A 111 0.88 -9.17 0.71
C HIS A 111 1.31 -10.65 0.68
N LEU A 112 2.10 -11.09 1.67
CA LEU A 112 2.64 -12.44 1.69
C LEU A 112 1.52 -13.48 1.76
N ARG A 113 0.49 -13.24 2.58
CA ARG A 113 -0.65 -14.15 2.73
C ARG A 113 -1.45 -14.30 1.44
N LEU A 114 -1.82 -13.19 0.79
CA LEU A 114 -2.60 -13.22 -0.45
C LEU A 114 -1.81 -13.89 -1.58
N MET A 115 -0.51 -13.65 -1.64
CA MET A 115 0.35 -14.19 -2.69
C MET A 115 0.70 -15.67 -2.47
N LEU A 116 0.90 -16.13 -1.23
CA LEU A 116 1.36 -17.50 -0.93
C LEU A 116 0.24 -18.50 -0.64
N VAL A 117 -0.97 -18.05 -0.25
CA VAL A 117 -2.09 -18.96 0.08
C VAL A 117 -3.04 -19.12 -1.11
N ASN A 118 -3.46 -18.01 -1.73
CA ASN A 118 -4.53 -18.00 -2.74
C ASN A 118 -4.06 -17.54 -4.13
N GLY A 119 -2.87 -16.94 -4.20
CA GLY A 119 -2.37 -16.24 -5.39
C GLY A 119 -1.18 -16.89 -6.05
N THR A 120 -0.67 -18.03 -5.56
CA THR A 120 0.64 -18.56 -5.94
C THR A 120 0.79 -18.79 -7.44
N ASP A 121 -0.23 -19.37 -8.09
CA ASP A 121 -0.16 -19.68 -9.53
C ASP A 121 -0.29 -18.44 -10.41
N LEU A 122 -1.17 -17.50 -10.05
CA LEU A 122 -1.28 -16.21 -10.74
C LEU A 122 -0.06 -15.32 -10.51
N CYS A 123 0.52 -15.41 -9.32
CA CYS A 123 1.78 -14.75 -9.00
C CYS A 123 2.91 -15.34 -9.86
N ALA A 124 3.00 -16.66 -9.97
CA ALA A 124 3.96 -17.33 -10.85
C ALA A 124 3.79 -16.87 -12.31
N LEU A 125 2.55 -16.80 -12.81
CA LEU A 125 2.22 -16.27 -14.14
C LEU A 125 2.71 -14.83 -14.33
N VAL A 126 2.39 -13.93 -13.38
CA VAL A 126 2.79 -12.52 -13.49
C VAL A 126 4.31 -12.35 -13.39
N LEU A 127 4.96 -13.13 -12.53
CA LEU A 127 6.41 -13.10 -12.33
C LEU A 127 7.18 -13.68 -13.53
N SER A 128 6.69 -14.77 -14.14
CA SER A 128 7.31 -15.37 -15.32
C SER A 128 7.11 -14.52 -16.57
N GLU A 129 5.89 -14.03 -16.82
CA GLU A 129 5.56 -13.30 -18.04
C GLU A 129 5.91 -11.80 -17.96
N GLY A 130 5.90 -11.20 -16.75
CA GLY A 130 6.16 -9.78 -16.55
C GLY A 130 7.62 -9.34 -16.78
N ARG A 131 8.58 -10.29 -16.78
CA ARG A 131 10.01 -10.02 -17.03
C ARG A 131 10.46 -10.30 -18.46
N ALA A 132 9.64 -10.97 -19.28
CA ALA A 132 9.93 -11.17 -20.68
C ALA A 132 9.87 -9.80 -21.39
N ARG A 133 11.04 -9.25 -21.77
CA ARG A 133 11.13 -8.00 -22.52
C ARG A 133 10.29 -8.14 -23.80
N HIS A 134 9.33 -7.24 -24.01
CA HIS A 134 8.39 -7.19 -25.14
C HIS A 134 7.18 -8.13 -25.07
N HIS A 135 6.74 -8.56 -23.89
CA HIS A 135 5.48 -9.30 -23.79
C HIS A 135 4.26 -8.39 -23.97
N GLU A 136 3.25 -8.88 -24.68
CA GLU A 136 2.08 -8.10 -25.14
C GLU A 136 1.20 -7.56 -23.98
N LEU A 137 1.47 -8.01 -22.75
CA LEU A 137 0.76 -7.66 -21.51
C LEU A 137 1.40 -6.48 -20.72
N SER A 138 2.61 -6.04 -21.10
CA SER A 138 3.46 -5.16 -20.26
C SER A 138 2.83 -3.80 -19.86
N GLU A 139 2.15 -3.11 -20.77
CA GLU A 139 1.53 -1.80 -20.47
C GLU A 139 0.41 -1.92 -19.43
N THR A 140 -0.47 -2.92 -19.60
CA THR A 140 -1.60 -3.16 -18.70
C THR A 140 -1.12 -3.56 -17.30
N LEU A 141 -0.07 -4.40 -17.23
CA LEU A 141 0.54 -4.80 -15.97
C LEU A 141 1.18 -3.62 -15.22
N THR A 142 1.73 -2.64 -15.94
CA THR A 142 2.38 -1.47 -15.34
C THR A 142 1.37 -0.60 -14.58
N ASP A 143 0.18 -0.36 -15.14
CA ASP A 143 -0.89 0.37 -14.43
C ASP A 143 -1.37 -0.41 -13.19
N MET A 144 -1.59 -1.71 -13.34
CA MET A 144 -2.00 -2.58 -12.24
C MET A 144 -1.00 -2.58 -11.10
N GLN A 145 0.30 -2.70 -11.40
CA GLN A 145 1.38 -2.59 -10.41
C GLN A 145 1.40 -1.22 -9.72
N ARG A 146 1.11 -0.14 -10.43
CA ARG A 146 1.01 1.20 -9.83
C ARG A 146 -0.13 1.26 -8.81
N ARG A 147 -1.34 0.81 -9.18
CA ARG A 147 -2.51 0.79 -8.28
C ARG A 147 -2.27 -0.12 -7.08
N TYR A 148 -1.69 -1.29 -7.33
CA TYR A 148 -1.34 -2.27 -6.33
C TYR A 148 -0.35 -1.76 -5.27
N THR A 149 0.67 -1.00 -5.69
CA THR A 149 1.68 -0.46 -4.76
C THR A 149 1.26 0.84 -4.08
N ALA A 150 0.13 1.43 -4.47
CA ALA A 150 -0.34 2.72 -3.96
C ALA A 150 -0.65 2.75 -2.46
N PRO A 151 -1.26 1.71 -1.84
CA PRO A 151 -1.49 1.69 -0.39
C PRO A 151 -0.20 1.83 0.42
N LEU A 152 0.85 1.08 0.07
CA LEU A 152 2.15 1.19 0.73
C LEU A 152 2.74 2.59 0.53
N MET A 153 2.69 3.11 -0.70
CA MET A 153 3.21 4.44 -1.01
C MET A 153 2.55 5.53 -0.14
N ARG A 154 1.24 5.45 0.11
CA ARG A 154 0.54 6.41 0.99
C ARG A 154 0.97 6.28 2.44
N VAL A 155 1.12 5.05 2.96
CA VAL A 155 1.62 4.82 4.33
C VAL A 155 3.04 5.38 4.50
N LEU A 156 3.92 5.11 3.53
CA LEU A 156 5.30 5.62 3.57
C LEU A 156 5.35 7.15 3.43
N ALA A 157 4.53 7.74 2.56
CA ALA A 157 4.44 9.20 2.42
C ALA A 157 3.99 9.87 3.72
N HIS A 158 2.93 9.35 4.34
CA HIS A 158 2.48 9.83 5.65
C HIS A 158 3.54 9.64 6.74
N GLY A 159 4.28 8.53 6.68
CA GLY A 159 5.44 8.30 7.55
C GLY A 159 6.53 9.36 7.38
N GLN A 160 6.82 9.79 6.15
CA GLN A 160 7.77 10.88 5.90
C GLN A 160 7.25 12.23 6.40
N GLU A 161 5.99 12.54 6.15
CA GLU A 161 5.33 13.77 6.62
C GLU A 161 5.34 13.89 8.15
N THR A 162 5.18 12.77 8.86
CA THR A 162 5.15 12.72 10.33
C THR A 162 6.52 12.45 10.96
N GLY A 163 7.58 12.35 10.16
CA GLY A 163 8.94 12.07 10.64
C GLY A 163 9.16 10.66 11.20
N GLN A 164 8.24 9.72 10.97
CA GLN A 164 8.37 8.31 11.37
C GLN A 164 9.14 7.47 10.36
N VAL A 165 9.21 7.92 9.10
CA VAL A 165 9.95 7.28 8.01
C VAL A 165 10.97 8.28 7.47
N ARG A 166 12.16 7.78 7.13
CA ARG A 166 13.27 8.56 6.60
C ARG A 166 12.89 9.30 5.31
N ALA A 167 13.21 10.59 5.24
CA ALA A 167 12.90 11.46 4.11
C ALA A 167 14.08 11.69 3.15
N ASP A 168 15.28 11.20 3.51
CA ASP A 168 16.50 11.27 2.70
C ASP A 168 16.51 10.28 1.51
N VAL A 169 15.58 9.32 1.49
CA VAL A 169 15.42 8.34 0.43
C VAL A 169 14.09 8.54 -0.31
N PRO A 170 14.09 8.58 -1.66
CA PRO A 170 12.85 8.69 -2.43
C PRO A 170 11.87 7.53 -2.18
N LEU A 171 10.58 7.85 -2.05
CA LEU A 171 9.51 6.86 -1.81
C LEU A 171 9.53 5.67 -2.79
N ARG A 172 9.86 5.90 -4.06
CA ARG A 172 9.94 4.82 -5.06
C ARG A 172 11.00 3.78 -4.71
N LEU A 173 12.12 4.19 -4.14
CA LEU A 173 13.18 3.28 -3.68
C LEU A 173 12.77 2.58 -2.40
N LEU A 174 12.14 3.28 -1.45
CA LEU A 174 11.60 2.66 -0.23
C LEU A 174 10.55 1.58 -0.56
N ARG A 175 9.64 1.87 -1.49
CA ARG A 175 8.69 0.88 -2.02
C ARG A 175 9.41 -0.32 -2.61
N SER A 176 10.42 -0.11 -3.45
CA SER A 176 11.19 -1.21 -4.05
C SER A 176 11.95 -2.03 -3.00
N MET A 177 12.46 -1.39 -1.95
CA MET A 177 13.12 -2.07 -0.83
C MET A 177 12.15 -2.96 -0.04
N VAL A 178 10.87 -2.57 0.07
CA VAL A 178 9.85 -3.37 0.75
C VAL A 178 9.36 -4.52 -0.13
N PHE A 179 8.99 -4.24 -1.38
CA PHE A 179 8.45 -5.27 -2.28
C PHE A 179 9.51 -6.24 -2.79
N GLY A 180 10.78 -5.83 -2.94
CA GLY A 180 11.84 -6.67 -3.50
C GLY A 180 12.06 -7.98 -2.71
N PRO A 181 12.32 -7.93 -1.39
CA PRO A 181 12.47 -9.14 -0.58
C PRO A 181 11.23 -10.00 -0.57
N MET A 182 10.03 -9.41 -0.51
CA MET A 182 8.77 -10.16 -0.59
C MET A 182 8.64 -10.88 -1.93
N GLU A 183 8.93 -10.20 -3.05
CA GLU A 183 8.94 -10.80 -4.39
C GLU A 183 9.94 -11.96 -4.47
N HIS A 184 11.10 -11.84 -3.83
CA HIS A 184 12.11 -12.91 -3.81
C HIS A 184 11.63 -14.13 -3.01
N VAL A 185 10.95 -13.93 -1.87
CA VAL A 185 10.28 -15.02 -1.14
C VAL A 185 9.22 -15.71 -2.00
N LEU A 186 8.48 -14.96 -2.82
CA LEU A 186 7.50 -15.53 -3.74
C LEU A 186 8.17 -16.37 -4.83
N TRP A 187 9.28 -15.92 -5.41
CA TRP A 187 10.06 -16.70 -6.37
C TRP A 187 10.54 -18.03 -5.78
N ASP A 188 11.00 -18.01 -4.53
CA ASP A 188 11.43 -19.20 -3.81
C ASP A 188 10.29 -20.21 -3.60
N ALA A 189 9.11 -19.70 -3.27
CA ALA A 189 7.92 -20.53 -3.10
C ALA A 189 7.40 -21.08 -4.43
N THR A 190 7.38 -20.27 -5.49
CA THR A 190 6.77 -20.65 -6.78
C THR A 190 7.69 -21.49 -7.66
N LEU A 191 8.96 -21.08 -7.84
CA LEU A 191 9.89 -21.77 -8.74
C LEU A 191 10.70 -22.85 -8.04
N ALA A 192 11.13 -22.60 -6.80
CA ALA A 192 11.94 -23.56 -6.07
C ALA A 192 11.11 -24.49 -5.16
N ASN A 193 9.77 -24.33 -5.19
CA ASN A 193 8.80 -25.09 -4.41
C ASN A 193 9.17 -25.18 -2.92
N ARG A 194 9.75 -24.10 -2.38
CA ARG A 194 10.15 -24.02 -0.97
C ARG A 194 8.92 -23.73 -0.12
N ARG A 195 8.76 -24.50 0.97
CA ARG A 195 7.73 -24.22 1.95
C ARG A 195 8.13 -23.00 2.78
N THR A 196 7.30 -21.96 2.73
CA THR A 196 7.50 -20.72 3.49
C THR A 196 6.56 -20.67 4.67
N ASP A 197 7.09 -20.45 5.87
CA ASP A 197 6.28 -20.03 7.02
C ASP A 197 5.94 -18.54 6.84
N ILE A 198 4.70 -18.28 6.44
CA ILE A 198 4.24 -16.95 6.06
C ILE A 198 4.34 -15.97 7.23
N GLU A 199 3.91 -16.37 8.43
CA GLU A 199 3.86 -15.46 9.57
C GLU A 199 5.26 -15.17 10.11
N ALA A 200 6.10 -16.21 10.27
CA ALA A 200 7.48 -16.02 10.71
C ALA A 200 8.32 -15.21 9.71
N THR A 201 8.09 -15.42 8.41
CA THR A 201 8.74 -14.64 7.35
C THR A 201 8.27 -13.19 7.37
N ALA A 202 6.96 -12.95 7.53
CA ALA A 202 6.41 -11.61 7.64
C ALA A 202 6.99 -10.87 8.86
N ASP A 203 7.03 -11.51 10.03
CA ASP A 203 7.61 -10.93 11.25
C ASP A 203 9.05 -10.50 11.04
N SER A 204 9.87 -11.38 10.47
CA SER A 204 11.28 -11.12 10.21
C SER A 204 11.47 -9.97 9.22
N LEU A 205 10.70 -9.95 8.14
CA LEU A 205 10.73 -8.87 7.15
C LEU A 205 10.26 -7.55 7.75
N ILE A 206 9.21 -7.54 8.56
CA ILE A 206 8.69 -6.34 9.22
C ILE A 206 9.77 -5.74 10.12
N GLU A 207 10.44 -6.52 10.94
CA GLU A 207 11.48 -6.01 11.85
C GLU A 207 12.66 -5.41 11.08
N VAL A 208 13.20 -6.14 10.10
CA VAL A 208 14.37 -5.68 9.32
C VAL A 208 14.03 -4.46 8.47
N LEU A 209 12.90 -4.50 7.74
CA LEU A 209 12.50 -3.41 6.86
C LEU A 209 12.09 -2.17 7.65
N TRP A 210 11.40 -2.33 8.79
CA TRP A 210 11.03 -1.20 9.61
C TRP A 210 12.25 -0.46 10.15
N ALA A 211 13.25 -1.20 10.67
CA ALA A 211 14.51 -0.59 11.11
C ALA A 211 15.19 0.21 9.99
N ALA A 212 15.18 -0.29 8.74
CA ALA A 212 15.75 0.40 7.59
C ALA A 212 14.94 1.65 7.13
N LEU A 213 13.65 1.68 7.44
CA LEU A 213 12.73 2.78 7.10
C LEU A 213 12.80 3.94 8.09
N GLN A 214 13.27 3.73 9.32
CA GLN A 214 13.33 4.77 10.33
C GLN A 214 14.34 5.88 9.94
N PRO A 215 14.09 7.15 10.32
CA PRO A 215 15.02 8.23 10.09
C PRO A 215 16.41 7.92 10.67
N PRO A 216 17.50 8.21 9.93
CA PRO A 216 18.82 8.16 10.53
C PRO A 216 18.84 9.10 11.74
N ASP A 217 19.51 8.67 12.80
CA ASP A 217 19.70 9.49 14.01
C ASP A 217 18.42 9.88 14.76
N ALA A 218 17.30 9.16 14.58
CA ALA A 218 16.05 9.44 15.30
C ALA A 218 16.24 9.54 16.82
N ALA A 219 17.10 8.69 17.40
CA ALA A 219 17.46 8.75 18.82
C ALA A 219 18.23 10.03 19.17
N LEU A 220 19.17 10.47 18.33
CA LEU A 220 19.92 11.71 18.53
C LEU A 220 19.01 12.94 18.34
N ALA A 221 18.13 12.94 17.35
CA ALA A 221 17.15 13.99 17.14
C ALA A 221 16.20 14.12 18.35
N ALA A 222 15.71 12.99 18.87
CA ALA A 222 14.91 12.96 20.09
C ALA A 222 15.70 13.47 21.31
N LEU A 223 16.97 13.09 21.43
CA LEU A 223 17.84 13.56 22.52
C LEU A 223 18.10 15.06 22.45
N VAL A 224 18.33 15.60 21.24
CA VAL A 224 18.53 17.03 20.99
C VAL A 224 17.26 17.82 21.32
N GLN A 225 16.09 17.31 20.91
CA GLN A 225 14.79 17.91 21.21
C GLN A 225 14.51 17.91 22.72
N PHE A 226 14.72 16.77 23.38
CA PHE A 226 14.56 16.65 24.83
C PHE A 226 15.47 17.62 25.59
N ARG A 227 16.74 17.74 25.18
CA ARG A 227 17.69 18.71 25.76
C ARG A 227 17.19 20.15 25.61
N HIS A 228 16.57 20.49 24.48
CA HIS A 228 16.00 21.82 24.27
C HIS A 228 14.81 22.07 25.20
N GLU A 229 13.89 21.11 25.32
CA GLU A 229 12.72 21.19 26.20
C GLU A 229 13.10 21.34 27.67
N VAL A 230 14.06 20.55 28.15
CA VAL A 230 14.60 20.67 29.52
C VAL A 230 15.26 22.03 29.74
N GLY A 231 15.99 22.55 28.75
CA GLY A 231 16.60 23.87 28.81
C GLY A 231 15.57 24.99 28.87
N GLU A 232 14.47 24.89 28.12
CA GLU A 232 13.35 25.85 28.24
C GLU A 232 12.65 25.76 29.58
N ALA A 233 12.35 24.55 30.06
CA ALA A 233 11.71 24.34 31.34
C ALA A 233 12.55 24.94 32.49
N SER A 234 13.87 24.76 32.46
CA SER A 234 14.79 25.35 33.46
C SER A 234 14.75 26.88 33.42
N ARG A 235 14.83 27.50 32.24
CA ARG A 235 14.75 28.97 32.11
C ARG A 235 13.42 29.53 32.62
N ARG A 236 12.31 28.84 32.38
CA ARG A 236 10.98 29.25 32.87
C ARG A 236 10.91 29.18 34.40
N LEU A 237 11.49 28.14 35.00
CA LEU A 237 11.56 27.99 36.45
C LEU A 237 12.41 29.11 37.08
N GLU A 238 13.62 29.36 36.56
CA GLU A 238 14.50 30.44 37.03
C GLU A 238 13.80 31.80 36.94
N ALA A 239 13.12 32.09 35.82
CA ALA A 239 12.38 33.34 35.65
C ALA A 239 11.24 33.47 36.67
N ALA A 240 10.50 32.39 36.94
CA ALA A 240 9.42 32.38 37.94
C ALA A 240 9.95 32.64 39.36
N GLU A 241 11.06 31.99 39.73
CA GLU A 241 11.72 32.20 41.04
C GLU A 241 12.20 33.64 41.19
N THR A 242 12.74 34.24 40.12
CA THR A 242 13.22 35.63 40.13
C THR A 242 12.05 36.61 40.34
N VAL A 243 10.93 36.38 39.67
CA VAL A 243 9.70 37.18 39.84
C VAL A 243 9.14 37.03 41.26
N GLU A 244 9.11 35.81 41.79
CA GLU A 244 8.61 35.55 43.14
C GLU A 244 9.50 36.21 44.20
N ALA A 245 10.83 36.16 44.04
CA ALA A 245 11.78 36.84 44.92
C ALA A 245 11.58 38.37 44.89
N ALA A 246 11.40 38.96 43.70
CA ALA A 246 11.11 40.38 43.55
C ALA A 246 9.79 40.79 44.22
N GLN A 247 8.73 39.97 44.09
CA GLN A 247 7.44 40.20 44.75
C GLN A 247 7.54 40.12 46.28
N ARG A 248 8.29 39.14 46.82
CA ARG A 248 8.56 39.03 48.26
C ARG A 248 9.36 40.22 48.80
N ALA A 249 10.37 40.68 48.06
CA ALA A 249 11.13 41.88 48.44
C ALA A 249 10.26 43.14 48.45
N ALA A 250 9.40 43.31 47.45
CA ALA A 250 8.48 44.44 47.37
C ALA A 250 7.41 44.42 48.49
N SER A 251 6.90 43.25 48.87
CA SER A 251 5.93 43.13 49.97
C SER A 251 6.56 43.35 51.35
N ALA A 252 7.82 42.95 51.54
CA ALA A 252 8.58 43.23 52.76
C ALA A 252 8.96 44.73 52.92
N ALA A 253 9.09 45.46 51.82
CA ALA A 253 9.40 46.89 51.81
C ALA A 253 8.16 47.80 51.98
N ALA A 254 6.94 47.25 52.00
CA ALA A 254 5.72 48.04 52.20
C ALA A 254 5.63 48.55 53.66
N PRO A 255 5.47 49.86 53.90
CA PRO A 255 5.47 50.41 55.26
C PRO A 255 4.24 49.92 56.04
N ALA A 256 4.45 49.41 57.25
CA ALA A 256 3.40 49.04 58.18
C ALA A 256 2.48 50.26 58.42
N GLY A 257 1.29 50.21 57.82
CA GLY A 257 0.30 51.28 57.92
C GLY A 257 -0.01 51.61 59.37
N ARG A 258 0.10 52.91 59.71
CA ARG A 258 -0.39 53.55 60.94
C ARG A 258 -1.74 52.97 61.35
N ARG A 259 -1.75 52.08 62.35
CA ARG A 259 -2.96 51.69 63.08
C ARG A 259 -3.26 52.72 64.16
N GLY A 260 -4.47 53.27 64.12
CA GLY A 260 -5.21 53.65 65.31
C GLY A 260 -5.10 55.11 65.75
N ARG A 261 -5.86 55.99 65.11
CA ARG A 261 -6.35 57.22 65.76
C ARG A 261 -7.68 56.88 66.44
N LYS A 262 -7.69 56.82 67.79
CA LYS A 262 -8.89 56.94 68.66
C LYS A 262 -8.47 57.75 69.89
N VAL A 263 -8.88 59.02 70.03
CA VAL A 263 -10.14 59.57 70.60
C VAL A 263 -9.95 60.02 72.06
N GLY A 264 -10.40 61.25 72.35
CA GLY A 264 -10.57 61.87 73.69
C GLY A 264 -9.57 63.01 73.90
N GLY A 265 -9.92 64.28 74.17
CA GLY A 265 -11.16 64.90 74.64
C GLY A 265 -10.83 65.74 75.90
N ALA A 266 -11.25 67.03 75.92
CA ALA A 266 -11.32 67.95 77.07
C ALA A 266 -9.95 68.37 77.69
N ASP A 267 -9.66 69.54 78.28
CA ASP A 267 -10.30 70.78 78.76
C ASP A 267 -9.18 71.87 78.67
N GLY A 268 -9.34 73.20 78.60
CA GLY A 268 -10.15 74.14 79.38
C GLY A 268 -9.22 75.27 79.90
N ALA A 269 -9.70 76.52 79.83
CA ALA A 269 -9.12 77.81 80.30
C ALA A 269 -8.02 78.47 79.44
#